data_AF-A0A2G1Y417-F1
#
_entry.id   AF-A0A2G1Y417-F1
#
_cell.length_a   1.000
_cell.length_b   1.000
_cell.length_c   1.000
_cell.angle_alpha   90.00
_cell.angle_beta   90.00
_cell.angle_gamma   90.00
#
_symmetry.space_group_name_H-M   'P 1'
#
loop_
_entity.id
_entity.type
_entity.pdbx_description
1 polymer ?
#
loop_
_entity_poly.entity_id
_entity_poly.type
_entity_poly.pdbx_seq_one_letter_code
_entity_poly.pdbx_strand_id
1 'polypeptide(L)'
;MSTTTINTQKVNFNVFRFNADEDYLPYYEDYSMDVTSEEVVLDILNRIKWDHDGSFSYRRSCRHGICGTCAIKVNGRVTLACKESMTDMIEVFGNELTIEPLSKKRAIKDMIIDKADFWEKHEAVTPYLDAEVDENPTVENLVTPAQANALDEADLCIQCGACHYACPVVEISDAFMGPAAFAAAYRFEADVRDGNESRLTDVNQMGSGVWDCVKCFECADACPKEINPIEKIGKLHNMLFQSGKAESNIATRHAVGFEKSIKRNGVLDEGGLVLYSELAGIVKHVPVALKMFSKGKIVPPWGIIKSDNLDEIQKLVKSSSTAKF
;
A
#
# COMPACT_ATOMS: atom_id res chain seq x y z
N MET A 1 -1.01 12.40 -41.65
CA MET A 1 -1.39 12.99 -40.36
C MET A 1 -2.75 12.42 -40.02
N SER A 2 -2.84 11.56 -39.01
CA SER A 2 -4.13 11.02 -38.57
C SER A 2 -4.94 12.18 -37.99
N THR A 3 -6.05 12.54 -38.61
CA THR A 3 -6.98 13.54 -38.07
C THR A 3 -7.73 12.89 -36.92
N THR A 4 -7.17 12.96 -35.72
CA THR A 4 -7.87 12.55 -34.51
C THR A 4 -9.00 13.55 -34.27
N THR A 5 -10.24 13.10 -34.38
CA THR A 5 -11.41 13.92 -34.03
C THR A 5 -11.44 14.12 -32.53
N ILE A 6 -11.37 15.37 -32.07
CA ILE A 6 -11.56 15.69 -30.65
C ILE A 6 -13.05 15.52 -30.33
N ASN A 7 -13.36 14.55 -29.50
CA ASN A 7 -14.73 14.32 -29.05
C ASN A 7 -15.00 15.22 -27.84
N THR A 8 -16.21 15.76 -27.77
CA THR A 8 -16.67 16.58 -26.64
C THR A 8 -17.96 15.99 -26.11
N GLN A 9 -18.06 15.88 -24.79
CA GLN A 9 -19.27 15.38 -24.13
C GLN A 9 -19.50 16.07 -22.80
N LYS A 10 -20.77 16.13 -22.40
CA LYS A 10 -21.16 16.76 -21.15
C LYS A 10 -20.97 15.78 -19.99
N VAL A 11 -20.28 16.24 -18.95
CA VAL A 11 -19.95 15.48 -17.75
C VAL A 11 -20.39 16.28 -16.52
N ASN A 12 -20.93 15.58 -15.54
CA ASN A 12 -21.34 16.12 -14.25
C ASN A 12 -20.33 15.71 -13.18
N PHE A 13 -19.86 16.70 -12.44
CA PHE A 13 -18.87 16.55 -11.40
C PHE A 13 -19.47 16.90 -10.06
N ASN A 14 -19.46 15.94 -9.13
CA ASN A 14 -19.81 16.15 -7.74
C ASN A 14 -18.52 16.33 -6.93
N VAL A 15 -18.16 17.56 -6.59
CA VAL A 15 -16.83 17.91 -6.10
C VAL A 15 -16.86 18.14 -4.60
N PHE A 16 -16.02 17.43 -3.86
CA PHE A 16 -15.89 17.60 -2.41
C PHE A 16 -15.36 19.01 -2.08
N ARG A 17 -16.07 19.69 -1.18
CA ARG A 17 -15.74 21.01 -0.65
C ARG A 17 -15.62 20.95 0.86
N PHE A 18 -14.60 21.61 1.39
CA PHE A 18 -14.40 21.75 2.83
C PHE A 18 -13.37 22.84 3.12
N ASN A 19 -13.57 23.62 4.15
CA ASN A 19 -12.60 24.54 4.71
C ASN A 19 -12.56 24.37 6.23
N ALA A 20 -11.47 23.82 6.78
CA ALA A 20 -11.35 23.54 8.22
C ALA A 20 -11.51 24.77 9.12
N ASP A 21 -11.27 25.98 8.58
CA ASP A 21 -11.40 27.23 9.34
C ASP A 21 -12.83 27.78 9.39
N GLU A 22 -13.72 27.33 8.48
CA GLU A 22 -15.05 27.94 8.26
C GLU A 22 -16.20 26.92 8.33
N ASP A 23 -16.00 25.72 7.81
CA ASP A 23 -17.05 24.72 7.63
C ASP A 23 -17.16 23.78 8.83
N TYR A 24 -18.40 23.51 9.25
CA TYR A 24 -18.67 22.50 10.27
C TYR A 24 -18.59 21.06 9.72
N LEU A 25 -19.05 20.85 8.48
CA LEU A 25 -19.06 19.56 7.79
C LEU A 25 -18.71 19.75 6.31
N PRO A 26 -18.05 18.77 5.68
CA PRO A 26 -17.84 18.80 4.25
C PRO A 26 -19.17 18.73 3.49
N TYR A 27 -19.19 19.32 2.31
CA TYR A 27 -20.32 19.29 1.39
C TYR A 27 -19.82 19.00 -0.03
N TYR A 28 -20.75 18.84 -0.96
CA TYR A 28 -20.42 18.66 -2.37
C TYR A 28 -21.07 19.75 -3.19
N GLU A 29 -20.37 20.16 -4.24
CA GLU A 29 -20.85 21.14 -5.21
C GLU A 29 -20.82 20.52 -6.60
N ASP A 30 -21.91 20.75 -7.34
CA ASP A 30 -22.10 20.14 -8.65
C ASP A 30 -21.64 21.09 -9.76
N TYR A 31 -20.78 20.60 -10.64
CA TYR A 31 -20.35 21.30 -11.85
C TYR A 31 -20.71 20.48 -13.08
N SER A 32 -21.42 21.09 -14.02
CA SER A 32 -21.75 20.46 -15.30
C SER A 32 -20.99 21.18 -16.40
N MET A 33 -20.12 20.49 -17.11
CA MET A 33 -19.27 21.10 -18.14
C MET A 33 -19.04 20.18 -19.33
N ASP A 34 -18.80 20.78 -20.49
CA ASP A 34 -18.35 20.08 -21.68
C ASP A 34 -16.86 19.72 -21.52
N VAL A 35 -16.56 18.44 -21.67
CA VAL A 35 -15.23 17.84 -21.51
C VAL A 35 -14.78 17.25 -22.84
N THR A 36 -13.55 17.57 -23.22
CA THR A 36 -12.93 17.08 -24.45
C THR A 36 -12.11 15.82 -24.20
N SER A 37 -11.91 15.00 -25.23
CA SER A 37 -11.13 13.76 -25.16
C SER A 37 -9.64 13.96 -24.88
N GLU A 38 -9.14 15.21 -24.90
CA GLU A 38 -7.74 15.56 -24.61
C GLU A 38 -7.52 16.05 -23.17
N GLU A 39 -8.60 16.29 -22.43
CA GLU A 39 -8.52 16.78 -21.05
C GLU A 39 -8.16 15.66 -20.07
N VAL A 40 -7.36 16.02 -19.07
CA VAL A 40 -7.13 15.19 -17.89
C VAL A 40 -7.91 15.74 -16.70
N VAL A 41 -8.03 14.95 -15.63
CA VAL A 41 -8.73 15.37 -14.39
C VAL A 41 -8.19 16.70 -13.84
N LEU A 42 -6.90 16.97 -13.97
CA LEU A 42 -6.30 18.24 -13.55
C LEU A 42 -6.85 19.44 -14.31
N ASP A 43 -7.20 19.29 -15.59
CA ASP A 43 -7.78 20.38 -16.38
C ASP A 43 -9.18 20.72 -15.87
N ILE A 44 -9.96 19.71 -15.46
CA ILE A 44 -11.24 19.90 -14.77
C ILE A 44 -11.05 20.68 -13.46
N LEU A 45 -10.08 20.30 -12.62
CA LEU A 45 -9.79 21.04 -11.38
C LEU A 45 -9.39 22.50 -11.65
N ASN A 46 -8.62 22.74 -12.73
CA ASN A 46 -8.23 24.08 -13.13
C ASN A 46 -9.45 24.91 -13.55
N ARG A 47 -10.34 24.35 -14.36
CA ARG A 47 -11.57 25.02 -14.82
C ARG A 47 -12.50 25.33 -13.65
N ILE A 48 -12.71 24.39 -12.73
CA ILE A 48 -13.46 24.64 -11.48
C ILE A 48 -12.88 25.87 -10.77
N LYS A 49 -11.56 25.92 -10.56
CA LYS A 49 -10.95 27.05 -9.85
C LYS A 49 -10.97 28.37 -10.62
N TRP A 50 -10.68 28.34 -11.92
CA TRP A 50 -10.40 29.56 -12.68
C TRP A 50 -11.64 30.16 -13.32
N ASP A 51 -12.59 29.32 -13.70
CA ASP A 51 -13.75 29.74 -14.47
C ASP A 51 -15.03 29.76 -13.63
N HIS A 52 -15.09 28.98 -12.53
CA HIS A 52 -16.30 28.84 -11.70
C HIS A 52 -16.16 29.38 -10.28
N ASP A 53 -15.15 28.93 -9.52
CA ASP A 53 -14.95 29.30 -8.11
C ASP A 53 -13.47 29.45 -7.74
N GLY A 54 -13.01 30.70 -7.64
CA GLY A 54 -11.66 31.06 -7.25
C GLY A 54 -11.22 30.56 -5.86
N SER A 55 -12.16 30.22 -4.97
CA SER A 55 -11.87 29.72 -3.62
C SER A 55 -11.46 28.24 -3.59
N PHE A 56 -11.79 27.47 -4.63
CA PHE A 56 -11.47 26.04 -4.72
C PHE A 56 -9.96 25.78 -4.66
N SER A 57 -9.55 24.82 -3.84
CA SER A 57 -8.15 24.60 -3.48
C SER A 57 -7.69 23.15 -3.73
N TYR A 58 -6.56 23.01 -4.41
CA TYR A 58 -5.95 21.71 -4.70
C TYR A 58 -4.45 21.88 -4.94
N ARG A 59 -3.70 20.79 -4.78
CA ARG A 59 -2.25 20.80 -5.00
C ARG A 59 -1.91 20.34 -6.43
N ARG A 60 -1.06 21.08 -7.12
CA ARG A 60 -0.52 20.72 -8.45
C ARG A 60 0.89 21.29 -8.63
N SER A 61 1.68 20.69 -9.53
CA SER A 61 3.00 21.22 -9.92
C SER A 61 3.43 20.75 -11.32
N CYS A 62 4.05 19.57 -11.45
CA CYS A 62 4.78 19.17 -12.66
C CYS A 62 3.95 18.98 -13.94
N ARG A 63 2.66 18.65 -13.82
CA ARG A 63 1.76 18.34 -14.95
C ARG A 63 2.15 17.15 -15.84
N HIS A 64 3.09 16.30 -15.41
CA HIS A 64 3.55 15.12 -16.17
C HIS A 64 3.74 13.86 -15.29
N GLY A 65 3.00 13.79 -14.17
CA GLY A 65 2.88 12.56 -13.37
C GLY A 65 4.10 12.16 -12.53
N ILE A 66 5.04 13.06 -12.22
CA ILE A 66 6.24 12.71 -11.43
C ILE A 66 6.31 13.34 -10.03
N CYS A 67 5.76 14.54 -9.80
CA CYS A 67 5.94 15.23 -8.51
C CYS A 67 5.06 14.69 -7.37
N GLY A 68 4.14 13.76 -7.66
CA GLY A 68 3.22 13.16 -6.69
C GLY A 68 2.19 14.09 -6.02
N THR A 69 2.18 15.38 -6.38
CA THR A 69 1.45 16.42 -5.65
C THR A 69 -0.07 16.43 -5.90
N CYS A 70 -0.53 15.92 -7.03
CA CYS A 70 -1.94 15.99 -7.48
C CYS A 70 -2.70 14.66 -7.31
N ALA A 71 -2.31 13.85 -6.32
CA ALA A 71 -3.00 12.61 -6.01
C ALA A 71 -4.34 12.90 -5.34
N ILE A 72 -5.43 12.33 -5.87
CA ILE A 72 -6.82 12.50 -5.42
C ILE A 72 -7.62 11.21 -5.67
N LYS A 73 -8.92 11.21 -5.38
CA LYS A 73 -9.86 10.13 -5.72
C LYS A 73 -10.92 10.61 -6.72
N VAL A 74 -11.22 9.77 -7.70
CA VAL A 74 -12.36 9.93 -8.61
C VAL A 74 -13.24 8.68 -8.49
N ASN A 75 -14.50 8.84 -8.09
CA ASN A 75 -15.40 7.73 -7.74
C ASN A 75 -14.75 6.69 -6.80
N GLY A 76 -13.99 7.18 -5.81
CA GLY A 76 -13.26 6.34 -4.84
C GLY A 76 -11.93 5.75 -5.36
N ARG A 77 -11.70 5.71 -6.67
CA ARG A 77 -10.43 5.23 -7.26
C ARG A 77 -9.35 6.30 -7.12
N VAL A 78 -8.20 5.92 -6.56
CA VAL A 78 -7.05 6.82 -6.43
C VAL A 78 -6.37 7.03 -7.78
N THR A 79 -6.03 8.28 -8.09
CA THR A 79 -5.27 8.63 -9.30
C THR A 79 -4.41 9.89 -9.12
N LEU A 80 -3.53 10.18 -10.09
CA LEU A 80 -2.90 11.48 -10.26
C LEU A 80 -3.72 12.32 -11.24
N ALA A 81 -4.26 13.44 -10.78
CA ALA A 81 -5.13 14.29 -11.60
C ALA A 81 -4.48 14.70 -12.93
N CYS A 82 -3.15 14.92 -12.95
CA CYS A 82 -2.44 15.35 -14.16
C CYS A 82 -2.14 14.23 -15.17
N LYS A 83 -2.33 12.97 -14.79
CA LYS A 83 -2.06 11.79 -15.65
C LYS A 83 -3.36 11.16 -16.11
N GLU A 84 -4.41 11.23 -15.29
CA GLU A 84 -5.66 10.55 -15.57
C GLU A 84 -6.47 11.22 -16.68
N SER A 85 -6.67 10.48 -17.76
CA SER A 85 -7.48 10.86 -18.91
C SER A 85 -8.96 10.95 -18.51
N MET A 86 -9.63 12.02 -18.93
CA MET A 86 -11.08 12.12 -18.76
C MET A 86 -11.81 11.08 -19.60
N THR A 87 -11.28 10.74 -20.79
CA THR A 87 -11.85 9.68 -21.63
C THR A 87 -11.89 8.35 -20.87
N ASP A 88 -10.80 7.98 -20.21
CA ASP A 88 -10.67 6.72 -19.48
C ASP A 88 -11.58 6.71 -18.25
N MET A 89 -11.65 7.82 -17.52
CA MET A 89 -12.54 7.98 -16.37
C MET A 89 -14.01 7.81 -16.77
N ILE A 90 -14.41 8.40 -17.89
CA ILE A 90 -15.79 8.33 -18.36
C ILE A 90 -16.13 6.94 -18.93
N GLU A 91 -15.19 6.27 -19.60
CA GLU A 91 -15.39 4.89 -20.05
C GLU A 91 -15.64 3.95 -18.86
N VAL A 92 -14.90 4.14 -17.77
CA VAL A 92 -15.01 3.29 -16.57
C VAL A 92 -16.23 3.62 -15.71
N PHE A 93 -16.53 4.91 -15.51
CA PHE A 93 -17.49 5.37 -14.50
C PHE A 93 -18.74 6.06 -15.08
N GLY A 94 -18.77 6.34 -16.38
CA GLY A 94 -19.82 7.13 -17.01
C GLY A 94 -19.64 8.64 -16.81
N ASN A 95 -20.72 9.40 -17.03
CA ASN A 95 -20.70 10.87 -17.05
C ASN A 95 -20.94 11.52 -15.68
N GLU A 96 -21.03 10.72 -14.60
CA GLU A 96 -21.26 11.19 -13.23
C GLU A 96 -20.03 10.88 -12.39
N LEU A 97 -19.20 11.89 -12.14
CA LEU A 97 -17.89 11.74 -11.51
C LEU A 97 -17.84 12.51 -10.19
N THR A 98 -17.57 11.81 -9.11
CA THR A 98 -17.34 12.37 -7.78
C THR A 98 -15.84 12.56 -7.57
N ILE A 99 -15.40 13.78 -7.26
CA ILE A 99 -14.00 14.11 -7.03
C ILE A 99 -13.78 14.38 -5.54
N GLU A 100 -12.85 13.64 -4.94
CA GLU A 100 -12.56 13.69 -3.50
C GLU A 100 -11.06 13.80 -3.21
N PRO A 101 -10.65 14.38 -2.07
CA PRO A 101 -9.28 14.26 -1.58
C PRO A 101 -8.91 12.78 -1.32
N LEU A 102 -7.61 12.49 -1.23
CA LEU A 102 -7.14 11.15 -0.85
C LEU A 102 -7.75 10.66 0.48
N SER A 103 -7.98 11.56 1.42
CA SER A 103 -8.62 11.28 2.70
C SER A 103 -9.53 12.43 3.11
N LYS A 104 -10.84 12.18 3.18
CA LYS A 104 -11.82 13.15 3.67
C LYS A 104 -11.59 13.51 5.15
N LYS A 105 -11.21 12.52 5.97
CA LYS A 105 -10.88 12.71 7.40
C LYS A 105 -9.71 13.68 7.61
N ARG A 106 -8.76 13.73 6.66
CA ARG A 106 -7.55 14.56 6.75
C ARG A 106 -7.66 15.84 5.91
N ALA A 107 -8.82 16.15 5.32
CA ALA A 107 -8.99 17.33 4.51
C ALA A 107 -8.79 18.61 5.35
N ILE A 108 -7.90 19.49 4.90
CA ILE A 108 -7.70 20.84 5.45
C ILE A 108 -8.52 21.83 4.64
N LYS A 109 -8.41 21.76 3.31
CA LYS A 109 -9.20 22.58 2.39
C LYS A 109 -9.41 21.88 1.05
N ASP A 110 -10.65 21.57 0.70
CA ASP A 110 -11.05 20.90 -0.53
C ASP A 110 -10.19 19.64 -0.82
N MET A 111 -9.37 19.64 -1.88
CA MET A 111 -8.51 18.51 -2.24
C MET A 111 -7.21 18.44 -1.43
N ILE A 112 -6.95 19.42 -0.57
CA ILE A 112 -5.72 19.53 0.22
C ILE A 112 -5.91 18.79 1.54
N ILE A 113 -5.14 17.71 1.73
CA ILE A 113 -5.08 16.98 3.00
C ILE A 113 -3.84 17.33 3.83
N ASP A 114 -3.95 17.12 5.14
CA ASP A 114 -2.79 16.99 6.02
C ASP A 114 -2.00 15.73 5.67
N LYS A 115 -0.68 15.88 5.51
CA LYS A 115 0.25 14.78 5.24
C LYS A 115 1.33 14.63 6.33
N ALA A 116 1.16 15.24 7.50
CA ALA A 116 2.14 15.15 8.59
C ALA A 116 2.47 13.69 8.95
N ASP A 117 1.45 12.84 9.13
CA ASP A 117 1.64 11.42 9.47
C ASP A 117 2.42 10.65 8.39
N PHE A 118 2.19 10.96 7.13
CA PHE A 118 2.91 10.35 6.02
C PHE A 118 4.41 10.66 6.07
N TRP A 119 4.77 11.90 6.39
CA TRP A 119 6.16 12.32 6.49
C TRP A 119 6.83 11.80 7.76
N GLU A 120 6.14 11.82 8.90
CA GLU A 120 6.62 11.22 10.15
C GLU A 120 6.95 9.73 9.96
N LYS A 121 6.06 8.97 9.30
CA LYS A 121 6.27 7.54 9.02
C LYS A 121 7.37 7.30 7.99
N HIS A 122 7.56 8.21 7.03
CA HIS A 122 8.67 8.14 6.09
C HIS A 122 10.01 8.40 6.78
N GLU A 123 10.07 9.37 7.70
CA GLU A 123 11.26 9.66 8.50
C GLU A 123 11.61 8.51 9.45
N ALA A 124 10.60 7.87 10.05
CA ALA A 124 10.76 6.77 11.00
C ALA A 124 11.49 5.54 10.44
N VAL A 125 11.62 5.41 9.11
CA VAL A 125 12.36 4.31 8.47
C VAL A 125 13.77 4.71 8.03
N THR A 126 14.28 5.86 8.49
CA THR A 126 15.62 6.37 8.15
C THR A 126 15.86 6.30 6.63
N PRO A 127 15.12 7.10 5.82
CA PRO A 127 15.01 6.93 4.38
C PRO A 127 16.19 7.54 3.62
N TYR A 128 17.40 7.24 4.08
CA TYR A 128 18.66 7.64 3.47
C TYR A 128 19.69 6.53 3.67
N LEU A 129 20.75 6.61 2.87
CA LEU A 129 21.87 5.67 2.95
C LEU A 129 22.63 5.91 4.26
N ASP A 130 22.72 4.88 5.09
CA ASP A 130 23.50 4.89 6.32
C ASP A 130 24.67 3.93 6.17
N ALA A 131 25.86 4.47 5.95
CA ALA A 131 27.07 3.73 5.65
C ALA A 131 28.30 4.49 6.14
N GLU A 132 29.32 3.75 6.58
CA GLU A 132 30.64 4.33 6.85
C GLU A 132 31.31 4.68 5.52
N VAL A 133 31.37 5.95 5.20
CA VAL A 133 32.01 6.48 3.98
C VAL A 133 33.09 7.49 4.34
N ASP A 134 34.14 7.55 3.52
CA ASP A 134 35.12 8.64 3.58
C ASP A 134 34.39 9.98 3.34
N GLU A 135 34.76 11.03 4.05
CA GLU A 135 34.17 12.37 3.89
C GLU A 135 34.45 12.95 2.49
N ASN A 136 35.56 12.56 1.87
CA ASN A 136 36.01 13.01 0.55
C ASN A 136 36.42 11.80 -0.32
N PRO A 137 35.46 10.95 -0.73
CA PRO A 137 35.75 9.74 -1.49
C PRO A 137 36.30 10.12 -2.88
N THR A 138 37.38 9.47 -3.30
CA THR A 138 38.01 9.70 -4.61
C THR A 138 37.38 8.89 -5.75
N VAL A 139 36.52 7.92 -5.40
CA VAL A 139 35.81 7.03 -6.32
C VAL A 139 34.39 6.76 -5.83
N GLU A 140 33.50 6.33 -6.73
CA GLU A 140 32.13 5.94 -6.41
C GLU A 140 32.05 4.55 -5.75
N ASN A 141 30.91 4.26 -5.10
CA ASN A 141 30.59 2.92 -4.63
C ASN A 141 30.28 2.00 -5.83
N LEU A 142 30.99 0.88 -5.94
CA LEU A 142 30.76 -0.08 -7.02
C LEU A 142 29.48 -0.89 -6.76
N VAL A 143 28.51 -0.76 -7.66
CA VAL A 143 27.24 -1.52 -7.64
C VAL A 143 27.04 -2.20 -9.00
N THR A 144 26.89 -3.52 -8.99
CA THR A 144 26.61 -4.28 -10.22
C THR A 144 25.16 -4.10 -10.67
N PRO A 145 24.83 -4.30 -11.96
CA PRO A 145 23.44 -4.23 -12.43
C PRO A 145 22.49 -5.17 -11.66
N ALA A 146 22.95 -6.35 -11.26
CA ALA A 146 22.15 -7.28 -10.48
C ALA A 146 21.81 -6.73 -9.08
N GLN A 147 22.76 -6.05 -8.43
CA GLN A 147 22.54 -5.40 -7.13
C GLN A 147 21.63 -4.18 -7.26
N ALA A 148 21.81 -3.36 -8.31
CA ALA A 148 20.91 -2.23 -8.58
C ALA A 148 19.46 -2.71 -8.83
N ASN A 149 19.29 -3.78 -9.61
CA ASN A 149 17.98 -4.37 -9.89
C ASN A 149 17.32 -5.02 -8.66
N ALA A 150 18.07 -5.30 -7.58
CA ALA A 150 17.50 -5.86 -6.35
C ALA A 150 16.59 -4.86 -5.61
N LEU A 151 16.75 -3.55 -5.87
CA LEU A 151 15.81 -2.52 -5.42
C LEU A 151 14.42 -2.66 -6.05
N ASP A 152 14.33 -3.45 -7.12
CA ASP A 152 13.19 -3.56 -8.02
C ASP A 152 12.72 -2.17 -8.47
N GLU A 153 11.44 -1.84 -8.27
CA GLU A 153 10.82 -0.56 -8.56
C GLU A 153 10.62 0.33 -7.32
N ALA A 154 11.21 -0.02 -6.17
CA ALA A 154 10.98 0.70 -4.91
C ALA A 154 11.57 2.12 -4.90
N ASP A 155 12.66 2.35 -5.65
CA ASP A 155 13.32 3.66 -5.80
C ASP A 155 12.55 4.63 -6.71
N LEU A 156 11.57 4.14 -7.49
CA LEU A 156 10.73 4.95 -8.37
C LEU A 156 9.58 5.66 -7.62
N CYS A 157 9.48 5.49 -6.30
CA CYS A 157 8.42 6.06 -5.50
C CYS A 157 8.48 7.58 -5.47
N ILE A 158 7.41 8.22 -5.95
CA ILE A 158 7.28 9.68 -6.04
C ILE A 158 6.68 10.34 -4.79
N GLN A 159 6.54 9.59 -3.69
CA GLN A 159 6.00 10.07 -2.41
C GLN A 159 4.62 10.78 -2.51
N CYS A 160 3.78 10.32 -3.44
CA CYS A 160 2.46 10.91 -3.66
C CYS A 160 1.49 10.70 -2.48
N GLY A 161 1.63 9.59 -1.75
CA GLY A 161 0.74 9.19 -0.67
C GLY A 161 -0.48 8.38 -1.10
N ALA A 162 -0.62 8.06 -2.39
CA ALA A 162 -1.73 7.28 -2.94
C ALA A 162 -1.94 5.96 -2.21
N CYS A 163 -0.92 5.10 -2.17
CA CYS A 163 -0.97 3.80 -1.51
C CYS A 163 -1.22 3.93 0.01
N HIS A 164 -0.68 4.97 0.64
CA HIS A 164 -0.78 5.20 2.08
C HIS A 164 -2.22 5.51 2.49
N TYR A 165 -2.87 6.45 1.81
CA TYR A 165 -4.24 6.86 2.11
C TYR A 165 -5.32 6.01 1.42
N ALA A 166 -4.93 5.06 0.57
CA ALA A 166 -5.80 3.99 0.11
C ALA A 166 -5.85 2.82 1.11
N CYS A 167 -4.80 2.65 1.93
CA CYS A 167 -4.70 1.51 2.83
C CYS A 167 -5.73 1.60 3.98
N PRO A 168 -6.64 0.61 4.13
CA PRO A 168 -7.63 0.63 5.21
C PRO A 168 -7.00 0.48 6.60
N VAL A 169 -5.83 -0.15 6.71
CA VAL A 169 -5.11 -0.29 7.99
C VAL A 169 -4.62 1.07 8.48
N VAL A 170 -4.10 1.91 7.59
CA VAL A 170 -3.68 3.29 7.91
C VAL A 170 -4.88 4.14 8.36
N GLU A 171 -6.08 3.88 7.84
CA GLU A 171 -7.29 4.61 8.22
C GLU A 171 -7.75 4.30 9.66
N ILE A 172 -7.59 3.05 10.10
CA ILE A 172 -8.05 2.58 11.42
C ILE A 172 -6.97 2.55 12.50
N SER A 173 -5.69 2.50 12.12
CA SER A 173 -4.55 2.42 13.02
C SER A 173 -3.53 3.51 12.69
N ASP A 174 -3.49 4.55 13.53
CA ASP A 174 -2.52 5.64 13.37
C ASP A 174 -1.07 5.15 13.55
N ALA A 175 -0.85 4.10 14.33
CA ALA A 175 0.48 3.52 14.59
C ALA A 175 1.07 2.79 13.38
N PHE A 176 0.24 2.26 12.47
CA PHE A 176 0.73 1.50 11.32
C PHE A 176 1.52 2.38 10.35
N MET A 177 2.77 2.01 10.07
CA MET A 177 3.69 2.79 9.23
C MET A 177 3.17 3.01 7.81
N GLY A 178 2.43 2.04 7.27
CA GLY A 178 1.81 2.15 5.96
C GLY A 178 2.73 1.78 4.78
N PRO A 179 2.13 1.50 3.61
CA PRO A 179 2.82 0.89 2.48
C PRO A 179 3.94 1.76 1.89
N ALA A 180 3.81 3.09 1.91
CA ALA A 180 4.85 3.98 1.39
C ALA A 180 6.14 3.94 2.23
N ALA A 181 6.00 3.94 3.56
CA ALA A 181 7.13 3.82 4.47
C ALA A 181 7.82 2.46 4.34
N PHE A 182 7.05 1.36 4.23
CA PHE A 182 7.64 0.03 4.00
C PHE A 182 8.35 -0.10 2.65
N ALA A 183 7.81 0.51 1.58
CA ALA A 183 8.50 0.53 0.29
C ALA A 183 9.82 1.31 0.38
N ALA A 184 9.84 2.44 1.09
CA ALA A 184 11.07 3.18 1.36
C ALA A 184 12.06 2.36 2.21
N ALA A 185 11.57 1.67 3.24
CA ALA A 185 12.41 0.82 4.07
C ALA A 185 13.07 -0.30 3.25
N TYR A 186 12.28 -1.02 2.46
CA TYR A 186 12.79 -2.05 1.56
C TYR A 186 13.83 -1.50 0.58
N ARG A 187 13.61 -0.31 0.02
CA ARG A 187 14.56 0.32 -0.92
C ARG A 187 15.95 0.50 -0.31
N PHE A 188 16.07 0.75 0.99
CA PHE A 188 17.38 0.87 1.65
C PHE A 188 17.89 -0.49 2.14
N GLU A 189 17.03 -1.35 2.70
CA GLU A 189 17.41 -2.72 3.10
C GLU A 189 17.93 -3.59 1.94
N ALA A 190 17.44 -3.37 0.72
CA ALA A 190 17.89 -4.07 -0.47
C ALA A 190 19.15 -3.45 -1.11
N ASP A 191 19.56 -2.25 -0.68
CA ASP A 191 20.72 -1.56 -1.25
C ASP A 191 22.01 -2.08 -0.61
N VAL A 192 22.89 -2.67 -1.42
CA VAL A 192 24.17 -3.23 -0.95
C VAL A 192 25.14 -2.20 -0.38
N ARG A 193 24.87 -0.91 -0.58
CA ARG A 193 25.65 0.18 0.00
C ARG A 193 25.21 0.53 1.41
N ASP A 194 23.99 0.15 1.81
CA ASP A 194 23.42 0.51 3.11
C ASP A 194 23.92 -0.46 4.19
N GLY A 195 24.39 0.09 5.29
CA GLY A 195 24.87 -0.64 6.46
C GLY A 195 23.97 -0.48 7.68
N ASN A 196 22.77 0.10 7.54
CA ASN A 196 21.88 0.33 8.67
C ASN A 196 21.39 -1.01 9.24
N GLU A 197 21.59 -1.23 10.53
CA GLU A 197 21.08 -2.44 11.19
C GLU A 197 19.75 -2.22 11.94
N SER A 198 19.30 -0.98 12.15
CA SER A 198 18.10 -0.69 12.95
C SER A 198 16.80 -0.79 12.15
N ARG A 199 16.82 -0.47 10.86
CA ARG A 199 15.60 -0.28 10.07
C ARG A 199 14.76 -1.56 9.91
N LEU A 200 15.38 -2.74 9.77
CA LEU A 200 14.64 -4.01 9.91
C LEU A 200 13.96 -4.16 11.27
N THR A 201 14.62 -3.75 12.36
CA THR A 201 14.03 -3.80 13.70
C THR A 201 12.86 -2.83 13.83
N ASP A 202 12.96 -1.65 13.24
CA ASP A 202 11.92 -0.62 13.27
C ASP A 202 10.65 -1.11 12.57
N VAL A 203 10.78 -1.81 11.44
CA VAL A 203 9.64 -2.38 10.72
C VAL A 203 9.14 -3.71 11.28
N ASN A 204 9.83 -4.34 12.24
CA ASN A 204 9.46 -5.61 12.87
C ASN A 204 8.47 -5.46 14.05
N GLN A 205 8.09 -4.24 14.39
CA GLN A 205 7.27 -3.96 15.58
C GLN A 205 5.82 -4.47 15.41
N MET A 206 5.23 -4.94 16.50
CA MET A 206 3.79 -5.25 16.54
C MET A 206 2.95 -3.96 16.59
N GLY A 207 1.84 -3.93 15.87
CA GLY A 207 0.92 -2.79 15.77
C GLY A 207 1.34 -1.77 14.70
N SER A 208 2.63 -1.42 14.65
CA SER A 208 3.14 -0.42 13.72
C SER A 208 3.85 -1.00 12.49
N GLY A 209 4.45 -2.18 12.62
CA GLY A 209 5.33 -2.77 11.63
C GLY A 209 4.62 -3.66 10.61
N VAL A 210 5.43 -4.44 9.90
CA VAL A 210 5.01 -5.23 8.74
C VAL A 210 3.94 -6.29 9.06
N TRP A 211 3.81 -6.71 10.33
CA TRP A 211 2.91 -7.77 10.77
C TRP A 211 1.43 -7.38 10.72
N ASP A 212 1.13 -6.08 10.76
CA ASP A 212 -0.25 -5.56 10.75
C ASP A 212 -0.77 -5.30 9.33
N CYS A 213 0.03 -5.58 8.31
CA CYS A 213 -0.44 -5.60 6.93
C CYS A 213 -1.43 -6.75 6.72
N VAL A 214 -2.70 -6.41 6.48
CA VAL A 214 -3.78 -7.38 6.22
C VAL A 214 -3.77 -7.95 4.79
N LYS A 215 -2.78 -7.60 3.97
CA LYS A 215 -2.59 -8.08 2.60
C LYS A 215 -3.83 -7.92 1.70
N CYS A 216 -4.44 -6.73 1.73
CA CYS A 216 -5.62 -6.39 0.91
C CYS A 216 -5.30 -5.94 -0.52
N PHE A 217 -4.02 -5.79 -0.88
CA PHE A 217 -3.53 -5.38 -2.21
C PHE A 217 -3.89 -3.96 -2.70
N GLU A 218 -4.78 -3.25 -2.00
CA GLU A 218 -5.18 -1.87 -2.36
C GLU A 218 -4.02 -0.91 -2.60
N CYS A 219 -2.91 -1.06 -1.87
CA CYS A 219 -1.72 -0.23 -2.04
C CYS A 219 -1.02 -0.41 -3.40
N ALA A 220 -1.09 -1.60 -4.00
CA ALA A 220 -0.54 -1.85 -5.32
C ALA A 220 -1.46 -1.28 -6.40
N ASP A 221 -2.77 -1.53 -6.29
CA ASP A 221 -3.78 -1.02 -7.24
C ASP A 221 -3.85 0.51 -7.26
N ALA A 222 -3.68 1.15 -6.10
CA ALA A 222 -3.68 2.61 -5.97
C ALA A 222 -2.42 3.29 -6.51
N CYS A 223 -1.34 2.55 -6.80
CA CYS A 223 -0.05 3.14 -7.13
C CYS A 223 0.00 3.66 -8.58
N PRO A 224 0.11 4.98 -8.82
CA PRO A 224 0.09 5.54 -10.18
C PRO A 224 1.39 5.29 -10.97
N LYS A 225 2.41 4.76 -10.28
CA LYS A 225 3.73 4.40 -10.80
C LYS A 225 3.93 2.89 -10.90
N GLU A 226 2.89 2.10 -10.62
CA GLU A 226 2.91 0.63 -10.72
C GLU A 226 4.00 -0.01 -9.84
N ILE A 227 4.35 0.67 -8.74
CA ILE A 227 5.14 0.09 -7.66
C ILE A 227 4.25 -0.89 -6.91
N ASN A 228 4.84 -1.99 -6.42
CA ASN A 228 4.15 -3.01 -5.66
C ASN A 228 4.54 -2.98 -4.16
N PRO A 229 4.01 -2.04 -3.34
CA PRO A 229 4.34 -1.96 -1.92
C PRO A 229 4.07 -3.24 -1.14
N ILE A 230 3.02 -4.00 -1.47
CA ILE A 230 2.70 -5.24 -0.76
C ILE A 230 3.76 -6.32 -0.97
N GLU A 231 4.34 -6.39 -2.17
CA GLU A 231 5.50 -7.24 -2.40
C GLU A 231 6.69 -6.80 -1.55
N LYS A 232 6.94 -5.48 -1.42
CA LYS A 232 8.06 -4.97 -0.61
C LYS A 232 7.88 -5.27 0.87
N ILE A 233 6.66 -5.15 1.38
CA ILE A 233 6.28 -5.61 2.73
C ILE A 233 6.57 -7.11 2.89
N GLY A 234 6.24 -7.93 1.90
CA GLY A 234 6.54 -9.36 1.88
C GLY A 234 8.04 -9.67 1.83
N LYS A 235 8.84 -8.87 1.11
CA LYS A 235 10.30 -9.02 1.09
C LYS A 235 10.91 -8.63 2.44
N LEU A 236 10.43 -7.57 3.09
CA LEU A 236 10.79 -7.22 4.46
C LEU A 236 10.45 -8.34 5.44
N HIS A 237 9.26 -8.97 5.35
CA HIS A 237 8.91 -10.17 6.13
C HIS A 237 10.00 -11.24 6.01
N ASN A 238 10.42 -11.55 4.78
CA ASN A 238 11.41 -12.59 4.52
C ASN A 238 12.81 -12.18 5.04
N MET A 239 13.20 -10.93 4.87
CA MET A 239 14.46 -10.39 5.38
C MET A 239 14.57 -10.49 6.91
N LEU A 240 13.47 -10.32 7.64
CA LEU A 240 13.44 -10.51 9.09
C LEU A 240 13.81 -11.95 9.50
N PHE A 241 13.31 -12.95 8.76
CA PHE A 241 13.69 -14.35 9.01
C PHE A 241 15.12 -14.63 8.59
N GLN A 242 15.55 -14.14 7.41
CA GLN A 242 16.90 -14.39 6.88
C GLN A 242 18.00 -13.76 7.73
N SER A 243 17.73 -12.59 8.31
CA SER A 243 18.64 -11.88 9.23
C SER A 243 18.59 -12.37 10.67
N GLY A 244 17.70 -13.32 11.00
CA GLY A 244 17.50 -13.80 12.37
C GLY A 244 16.88 -12.77 13.32
N LYS A 245 16.34 -11.66 12.80
CA LYS A 245 15.68 -10.59 13.58
C LYS A 245 14.21 -10.89 13.89
N ALA A 246 13.61 -11.89 13.25
CA ALA A 246 12.25 -12.31 13.54
C ALA A 246 12.12 -12.87 14.96
N GLU A 247 11.42 -12.16 15.85
CA GLU A 247 11.18 -12.60 17.22
C GLU A 247 10.07 -13.64 17.29
N SER A 248 10.15 -14.60 18.22
CA SER A 248 9.08 -15.58 18.41
C SER A 248 7.85 -14.95 19.09
N ASN A 249 6.91 -14.50 18.28
CA ASN A 249 5.64 -13.93 18.69
C ASN A 249 4.47 -14.62 17.96
N ILE A 250 3.24 -14.17 18.18
CA ILE A 250 2.06 -14.82 17.59
C ILE A 250 2.12 -14.73 16.05
N ALA A 251 2.55 -13.60 15.49
CA ALA A 251 2.61 -13.37 14.06
C ALA A 251 3.67 -14.24 13.37
N THR A 252 4.90 -14.29 13.90
CA THR A 252 5.96 -15.14 13.35
C THR A 252 5.64 -16.62 13.51
N ARG A 253 5.09 -17.05 14.66
CA ARG A 253 4.62 -18.43 14.83
C ARG A 253 3.47 -18.75 13.89
N HIS A 254 2.55 -17.82 13.63
CA HIS A 254 1.49 -18.04 12.65
C HIS A 254 2.07 -18.24 11.24
N ALA A 255 3.04 -17.43 10.81
CA ALA A 255 3.70 -17.60 9.52
C ALA A 255 4.41 -18.97 9.41
N VAL A 256 5.21 -19.35 10.41
CA VAL A 256 5.90 -20.64 10.45
C VAL A 256 4.92 -21.81 10.55
N GLY A 257 3.84 -21.66 11.33
CA GLY A 257 2.80 -22.67 11.48
C GLY A 257 2.05 -22.92 10.18
N PHE A 258 1.80 -21.86 9.41
CA PHE A 258 1.17 -21.94 8.09
C PHE A 258 2.01 -22.78 7.14
N GLU A 259 3.31 -22.46 7.00
CA GLU A 259 4.23 -23.22 6.16
C GLU A 259 4.31 -24.70 6.60
N LYS A 260 4.46 -24.95 7.91
CA LYS A 260 4.46 -26.32 8.47
C LYS A 260 3.18 -27.07 8.14
N SER A 261 2.02 -26.41 8.21
CA SER A 261 0.74 -27.01 7.86
C SER A 261 0.68 -27.40 6.39
N ILE A 262 1.01 -26.46 5.48
CA ILE A 262 1.00 -26.70 4.04
C ILE A 262 1.98 -27.82 3.67
N LYS A 263 3.18 -27.83 4.26
CA LYS A 263 4.17 -28.89 4.01
C LYS A 263 3.70 -30.27 4.50
N ARG A 264 3.02 -30.33 5.64
CA ARG A 264 2.56 -31.59 6.25
C ARG A 264 1.35 -32.18 5.55
N ASN A 265 0.38 -31.33 5.21
CA ASN A 265 -0.95 -31.75 4.79
C ASN A 265 -1.27 -31.40 3.33
N GLY A 266 -0.54 -30.46 2.71
CA GLY A 266 -0.87 -29.90 1.39
C GLY A 266 -2.11 -28.99 1.41
N VAL A 267 -2.71 -28.82 2.59
CA VAL A 267 -3.86 -27.97 2.88
C VAL A 267 -3.66 -27.30 4.25
N LEU A 268 -4.40 -26.23 4.49
CA LEU A 268 -4.31 -25.50 5.75
C LEU A 268 -5.10 -26.20 6.87
N ASP A 269 -4.41 -26.52 7.97
CA ASP A 269 -4.96 -26.95 9.24
C ASP A 269 -5.19 -25.72 10.12
N GLU A 270 -6.33 -25.06 9.96
CA GLU A 270 -6.66 -23.83 10.68
C GLU A 270 -6.66 -24.02 12.22
N GLY A 271 -7.17 -25.17 12.68
CA GLY A 271 -7.19 -25.49 14.12
C GLY A 271 -5.79 -25.71 14.69
N GLY A 272 -4.96 -26.47 13.99
CA GLY A 272 -3.55 -26.68 14.33
C GLY A 272 -2.73 -25.39 14.25
N LEU A 273 -3.05 -24.51 13.32
CA LEU A 273 -2.41 -23.21 13.17
C LEU A 273 -2.64 -22.32 14.39
N VAL A 274 -3.90 -22.19 14.83
CA VAL A 274 -4.25 -21.42 16.04
C VAL A 274 -3.57 -22.01 17.28
N LEU A 275 -3.56 -23.35 17.42
CA LEU A 275 -2.85 -24.04 18.51
C LEU A 275 -1.35 -23.72 18.52
N TYR A 276 -0.72 -23.71 17.35
CA TYR A 276 0.72 -23.46 17.22
C TYR A 276 1.08 -21.98 17.45
N SER A 277 0.26 -21.03 16.98
CA SER A 277 0.56 -19.60 17.06
C SER A 277 0.25 -19.00 18.43
N GLU A 278 -0.91 -19.34 19.02
CA GLU A 278 -1.43 -18.68 20.23
C GLU A 278 -0.96 -19.32 21.54
N LEU A 279 -0.52 -20.58 21.52
CA LEU A 279 -0.12 -21.33 22.72
C LEU A 279 -1.21 -21.23 23.82
N ALA A 280 -0.87 -20.75 25.02
CA ALA A 280 -1.82 -20.55 26.12
C ALA A 280 -2.90 -19.49 25.80
N GLY A 281 -2.67 -18.61 24.82
CA GLY A 281 -3.63 -17.60 24.36
C GLY A 281 -4.89 -18.18 23.72
N ILE A 282 -4.88 -19.46 23.32
CA ILE A 282 -6.02 -20.13 22.69
C ILE A 282 -7.30 -20.10 23.51
N VAL A 283 -7.20 -19.94 24.84
CA VAL A 283 -8.35 -19.83 25.75
C VAL A 283 -9.32 -18.72 25.29
N LYS A 284 -8.80 -17.64 24.70
CA LYS A 284 -9.61 -16.53 24.14
C LYS A 284 -10.52 -16.98 22.99
N HIS A 285 -10.11 -17.99 22.24
CA HIS A 285 -10.79 -18.49 21.06
C HIS A 285 -11.78 -19.63 21.36
N VAL A 286 -11.75 -20.20 22.57
CA VAL A 286 -12.62 -21.33 22.98
C VAL A 286 -14.11 -21.06 22.74
N PRO A 287 -14.69 -19.88 23.09
CA PRO A 287 -16.10 -19.61 22.84
C PRO A 287 -16.47 -19.64 21.35
N VAL A 288 -15.59 -19.12 20.49
CA VAL A 288 -15.77 -19.12 19.04
C VAL A 288 -15.60 -20.54 18.49
N ALA A 289 -14.58 -21.27 18.96
CA ALA A 289 -14.33 -22.65 18.58
C ALA A 289 -15.52 -23.56 18.90
N LEU A 290 -16.13 -23.45 20.10
CA LEU A 290 -17.33 -24.21 20.45
C LEU A 290 -18.51 -23.91 19.52
N LYS A 291 -18.73 -22.64 19.17
CA LYS A 291 -19.79 -22.23 18.23
C LYS A 291 -19.51 -22.81 16.83
N MET A 292 -18.29 -22.73 16.33
CA MET A 292 -17.92 -23.27 15.02
C MET A 292 -18.02 -24.80 15.00
N PHE A 293 -17.61 -25.48 16.08
CA PHE A 293 -17.74 -26.92 16.23
C PHE A 293 -19.21 -27.36 16.20
N SER A 294 -20.10 -26.69 16.94
CA SER A 294 -21.55 -26.98 16.90
C SER A 294 -22.20 -26.78 15.54
N LYS A 295 -21.54 -26.02 14.64
CA LYS A 295 -21.98 -25.76 13.27
C LYS A 295 -21.25 -26.63 12.24
N GLY A 296 -20.43 -27.59 12.69
CA GLY A 296 -19.66 -28.47 11.81
C GLY A 296 -18.59 -27.74 10.98
N LYS A 297 -18.15 -26.54 11.42
CA LYS A 297 -17.16 -25.71 10.71
C LYS A 297 -15.72 -25.97 11.15
N ILE A 298 -15.49 -26.84 12.14
CA ILE A 298 -14.14 -27.23 12.57
C ILE A 298 -13.91 -28.68 12.13
N VAL A 299 -12.83 -28.88 11.38
CA VAL A 299 -12.32 -30.21 11.05
C VAL A 299 -11.42 -30.65 12.21
N PRO A 300 -11.72 -31.78 12.87
CA PRO A 300 -10.82 -32.31 13.89
C PRO A 300 -9.45 -32.70 13.31
N PRO A 301 -8.36 -32.71 14.09
CA PRO A 301 -7.01 -33.01 13.57
C PRO A 301 -6.89 -34.35 12.82
N TRP A 302 -7.69 -35.36 13.17
CA TRP A 302 -7.73 -36.67 12.50
C TRP A 302 -8.58 -36.69 11.21
N GLY A 303 -9.36 -35.65 10.94
CA GLY A 303 -10.22 -35.51 9.77
C GLY A 303 -9.63 -34.64 8.66
N ILE A 304 -8.39 -34.19 8.80
CA ILE A 304 -7.74 -33.33 7.80
C ILE A 304 -7.34 -34.17 6.60
N ILE A 305 -8.05 -33.95 5.49
CA ILE A 305 -7.76 -34.61 4.21
C ILE A 305 -6.50 -33.99 3.63
N LYS A 306 -5.52 -34.84 3.28
CA LYS A 306 -4.29 -34.39 2.63
C LYS A 306 -4.56 -34.10 1.16
N SER A 307 -3.83 -33.14 0.59
CA SER A 307 -3.88 -32.88 -0.85
C SER A 307 -3.39 -34.09 -1.64
N ASP A 308 -4.07 -34.41 -2.75
CA ASP A 308 -3.68 -35.47 -3.68
C ASP A 308 -2.28 -35.23 -4.29
N ASN A 309 -1.87 -33.96 -4.40
CA ASN A 309 -0.58 -33.53 -4.96
C ASN A 309 0.45 -33.18 -3.87
N LEU A 310 0.36 -33.80 -2.69
CA LEU A 310 1.21 -33.46 -1.55
C LEU A 310 2.72 -33.49 -1.87
N ASP A 311 3.18 -34.49 -2.63
CA ASP A 311 4.60 -34.62 -2.99
C ASP A 311 5.10 -33.43 -3.83
N GLU A 312 4.26 -32.92 -4.73
CA GLU A 312 4.58 -31.75 -5.53
C GLU A 312 4.59 -30.48 -4.67
N ILE A 313 3.61 -30.32 -3.79
CA ILE A 313 3.54 -29.21 -2.84
C ILE A 313 4.78 -29.20 -1.95
N GLN A 314 5.22 -30.36 -1.44
CA GLN A 314 6.42 -30.46 -0.62
C GLN A 314 7.70 -30.11 -1.38
N LYS A 315 7.79 -30.48 -2.67
CA LYS A 315 8.90 -30.05 -3.54
C LYS A 315 8.87 -28.54 -3.74
N LEU A 316 7.71 -27.96 -4.01
CA LEU A 316 7.54 -26.51 -4.18
C LEU A 316 7.97 -25.76 -2.92
N VAL A 317 7.45 -26.13 -1.75
CA VAL A 317 7.85 -25.56 -0.45
C VAL A 317 9.36 -25.67 -0.24
N LYS A 318 9.97 -26.83 -0.56
CA LYS A 318 11.42 -27.00 -0.43
C LYS A 318 12.21 -26.10 -1.39
N SER A 319 11.72 -25.86 -2.61
CA SER A 319 12.38 -25.00 -3.59
C SER A 319 12.15 -23.50 -3.36
N SER A 320 11.03 -23.12 -2.75
CA SER A 320 10.65 -21.71 -2.53
C SER A 320 11.05 -21.18 -1.15
N SER A 321 11.36 -22.06 -0.19
CA SER A 321 11.79 -21.65 1.14
C SER A 321 13.18 -21.02 1.07
N THR A 322 13.22 -19.69 1.17
CA THR A 322 14.45 -18.89 1.11
C THR A 322 15.05 -18.63 2.50
N ALA A 323 14.35 -18.96 3.58
CA ALA A 323 14.79 -18.75 4.95
C ALA A 323 14.85 -20.09 5.72
N LYS A 324 15.91 -20.30 6.51
CA LYS A 324 15.96 -21.40 7.47
C LYS A 324 15.34 -20.91 8.78
N PHE A 325 14.27 -21.59 9.20
CA PHE A 325 13.54 -21.33 10.45
C PHE A 325 14.17 -22.05 11.64
#